data_AF-A0A2E9IWR5-F1
#
_entry.id   AF-A0A2E9IWR5-F1
#
_cell.length_a   1.000
_cell.length_b   1.000
_cell.length_c   1.000
_cell.angle_alpha   90.00
_cell.angle_beta   90.00
_cell.angle_gamma   90.00
#
_symmetry.space_group_name_H-M   'P 1'
#
loop_
_entity.id
_entity.type
_entity.pdbx_description
1 polymer ?
#
loop_
_entity_poly.entity_id
_entity_poly.type
_entity_poly.pdbx_seq_one_letter_code
_entity_poly.pdbx_strand_id
1 'polypeptide(L)'
;MILETGAASNSLTSRRISKGHHSQAGFSLLEIILVFALIALASSVIIANFTTFLSFDDQIDPKETLRTAIRSARFQAASERIPASLSFDKESGSLIVSNGEQFPLSPEFKNGDGEIRFYLVPPAKGMGPFPEASRSQLETKEVSFAPDRSSSPFAAEIDSGSGSPERIIFDPFSSLVRSPK
;
A
#
# COMPACT_ATOMS: atom_id res chain seq x y z
N MET A 1 -34.64 -7.48 104.50
CA MET A 1 -35.25 -7.49 103.16
C MET A 1 -34.44 -6.59 102.25
N ILE A 2 -33.38 -7.12 101.65
CA ILE A 2 -32.74 -6.67 100.39
C ILE A 2 -32.19 -7.97 99.75
N LEU A 3 -32.41 -8.11 98.45
CA LEU A 3 -32.17 -9.27 97.58
C LEU A 3 -30.81 -9.16 96.85
N GLU A 4 -30.38 -10.32 96.31
CA GLU A 4 -29.39 -10.55 95.22
C GLU A 4 -27.91 -10.21 95.49
N THR A 5 -26.97 -11.10 95.20
CA THR A 5 -26.56 -11.55 93.85
C THR A 5 -25.66 -12.79 94.03
N GLY A 6 -25.71 -13.84 93.21
CA GLY A 6 -25.88 -13.87 91.76
C GLY A 6 -24.50 -14.15 91.13
N ALA A 7 -24.25 -15.41 90.82
CA ALA A 7 -23.02 -15.93 90.25
C ALA A 7 -22.84 -15.62 88.74
N ALA A 8 -21.66 -16.05 88.22
CA ALA A 8 -21.26 -16.21 86.81
C ALA A 8 -20.73 -14.94 86.11
N SER A 9 -19.43 -14.87 85.82
CA SER A 9 -18.76 -15.55 84.68
C SER A 9 -19.36 -15.15 83.33
N ASN A 10 -18.64 -14.30 82.59
CA ASN A 10 -18.45 -14.56 81.17
C ASN A 10 -17.22 -13.83 80.60
N SER A 11 -16.41 -14.62 79.91
CA SER A 11 -15.16 -14.25 79.26
C SER A 11 -15.40 -13.28 78.11
N LEU A 12 -14.64 -12.18 78.09
CA LEU A 12 -14.53 -11.33 76.91
C LEU A 12 -13.68 -12.04 75.85
N THR A 13 -14.35 -12.56 74.82
CA THR A 13 -13.74 -13.15 73.64
C THR A 13 -13.09 -12.04 72.81
N SER A 14 -11.77 -11.87 72.93
CA SER A 14 -11.00 -10.98 72.05
C SER A 14 -10.91 -11.62 70.65
N ARG A 15 -11.72 -11.10 69.72
CA ARG A 15 -11.69 -11.50 68.31
C ARG A 15 -10.48 -10.82 67.64
N ARG A 16 -9.38 -11.56 67.46
CA ARG A 16 -8.26 -11.11 66.61
C ARG A 16 -8.75 -11.03 65.16
N ILE A 17 -8.82 -9.83 64.62
CA ILE A 17 -8.94 -9.59 63.18
C ILE A 17 -7.54 -9.76 62.58
N SER A 18 -7.32 -10.83 61.82
CA SER A 18 -6.11 -10.98 61.01
C SER A 18 -6.18 -10.01 59.83
N LYS A 19 -5.26 -9.04 59.76
CA LYS A 19 -5.00 -8.28 58.54
C LYS A 19 -4.35 -9.23 57.53
N GLY A 20 -5.05 -9.54 56.44
CA GLY A 20 -4.44 -10.17 55.27
C GLY A 20 -3.38 -9.22 54.69
N HIS A 21 -2.13 -9.67 54.61
CA HIS A 21 -1.11 -8.98 53.82
C HIS A 21 -1.43 -9.25 52.34
N HIS A 22 -1.86 -8.22 51.61
CA HIS A 22 -1.80 -8.25 50.16
C HIS A 22 -0.33 -8.09 49.76
N SER A 23 0.36 -9.19 49.48
CA SER A 23 1.66 -9.14 48.80
C SER A 23 1.41 -8.72 47.35
N GLN A 24 1.78 -7.48 47.01
CA GLN A 24 1.99 -7.11 45.62
C GLN A 24 3.20 -7.91 45.13
N ALA A 25 2.94 -9.01 44.42
CA ALA A 25 3.96 -9.81 43.77
C ALA A 25 4.39 -9.11 42.49
N GLY A 26 5.66 -8.71 42.41
CA GLY A 26 6.29 -8.31 41.14
C GLY A 26 6.63 -9.54 40.30
N PHE A 27 6.86 -9.33 39.01
CA PHE A 27 7.27 -10.39 38.10
C PHE A 27 8.60 -11.01 38.53
N SER A 28 8.66 -12.35 38.54
CA SER A 28 9.89 -13.08 38.82
C SER A 28 10.88 -12.93 37.68
N LEU A 29 12.20 -13.02 37.97
CA LEU A 29 13.25 -13.05 36.94
C LEU A 29 12.99 -14.14 35.89
N LEU A 30 12.54 -15.31 36.34
CA LEU A 30 12.22 -16.44 35.47
C LEU A 30 11.07 -16.08 34.51
N GLU A 31 10.07 -15.35 35.01
CA GLU A 31 8.90 -14.94 34.23
C GLU A 31 9.28 -13.92 33.15
N ILE A 32 10.17 -12.98 33.47
CA ILE A 32 10.70 -12.03 32.49
C ILE A 32 11.49 -12.76 31.40
N ILE A 33 12.35 -13.72 31.77
CA ILE A 33 13.12 -14.51 30.80
C ILE A 33 12.18 -15.36 29.92
N LEU A 34 11.14 -15.95 30.49
CA LEU A 34 10.14 -16.73 29.75
C LEU A 34 9.39 -15.86 28.73
N VAL A 35 8.98 -14.65 29.13
CA VAL A 35 8.29 -13.71 28.24
C VAL A 35 9.20 -13.30 27.07
N PHE A 36 10.47 -12.99 27.33
CA PHE A 36 11.41 -12.67 26.24
C PHE A 36 11.64 -13.84 25.29
N ALA A 37 11.75 -15.07 25.81
CA ALA A 37 11.88 -16.27 24.98
C ALA A 37 10.65 -16.46 24.08
N LEU A 38 9.44 -16.24 24.63
CA LEU A 38 8.20 -16.32 23.87
C LEU A 38 8.08 -15.21 22.81
N ILE A 39 8.45 -13.98 23.13
CA ILE A 39 8.45 -12.86 22.16
C ILE A 39 9.44 -13.14 21.02
N ALA A 40 10.65 -13.61 21.34
CA ALA A 40 11.66 -13.93 20.33
C ALA A 40 11.18 -15.05 19.39
N LEU A 41 10.58 -16.11 19.95
CA LEU A 41 10.03 -17.21 19.17
C LEU A 41 8.86 -16.74 18.29
N ALA A 42 7.91 -15.99 18.84
CA ALA A 42 6.80 -15.41 18.08
C ALA A 42 7.30 -14.48 16.96
N SER A 43 8.31 -13.65 17.24
CA SER A 43 8.91 -12.75 16.25
C SER A 43 9.62 -13.50 15.13
N SER A 44 10.26 -14.63 15.43
CA SER A 44 10.93 -15.46 14.41
C SER A 44 9.96 -16.07 13.39
N VAL A 45 8.78 -16.52 13.84
CA VAL A 45 7.72 -17.06 12.97
C VAL A 45 7.15 -15.98 12.05
N ILE A 46 7.06 -14.74 12.55
CA ILE A 46 6.60 -13.59 11.76
C ILE A 46 7.63 -13.24 10.67
N ILE A 47 8.92 -13.18 10.99
CA ILE A 47 9.99 -12.83 10.03
C ILE A 47 10.19 -13.93 8.97
N ALA A 48 10.18 -15.20 9.37
CA ALA A 48 10.38 -16.33 8.45
C ALA A 48 9.21 -16.54 7.48
N ASN A 49 7.98 -16.15 7.85
CA ASN A 49 6.82 -16.17 6.94
C ASN A 49 6.64 -14.87 6.14
N PHE A 50 7.27 -13.77 6.55
CA PHE A 50 7.17 -12.49 5.84
C PHE A 50 7.77 -12.56 4.43
N THR A 51 8.83 -13.35 4.24
CA THR A 51 9.44 -13.57 2.91
C THR A 51 8.49 -14.30 1.95
N THR A 52 7.63 -15.18 2.48
CA THR A 52 6.62 -15.90 1.69
C THR A 52 5.42 -15.01 1.35
N PHE A 53 5.06 -14.06 2.22
CA PHE A 53 4.06 -13.02 1.92
C PHE A 53 4.54 -12.03 0.85
N LEU A 54 5.85 -11.79 0.75
CA LEU A 54 6.45 -11.04 -0.38
C LEU A 54 6.61 -11.87 -1.65
N SER A 55 6.44 -13.20 -1.54
CA SER A 55 6.51 -14.15 -2.67
C SER A 55 5.13 -14.55 -3.16
N PHE A 56 4.07 -13.83 -2.80
CA PHE A 56 2.77 -14.06 -3.40
C PHE A 56 2.87 -13.83 -4.90
N ASP A 57 2.57 -14.90 -5.62
CA ASP A 57 2.18 -15.03 -7.02
C ASP A 57 0.96 -14.17 -7.39
N ASP A 58 0.85 -12.96 -6.81
CA ASP A 58 0.17 -11.87 -7.50
C ASP A 58 1.11 -11.52 -8.64
N GLN A 59 0.88 -12.12 -9.81
CA GLN A 59 1.34 -11.52 -11.06
C GLN A 59 0.82 -10.10 -11.05
N ILE A 60 1.68 -9.15 -10.64
CA ILE A 60 1.38 -7.73 -10.63
C ILE A 60 1.04 -7.39 -12.07
N ASP A 61 -0.25 -7.27 -12.38
CA ASP A 61 -0.70 -6.98 -13.73
C ASP A 61 -0.17 -5.58 -14.12
N PRO A 62 0.79 -5.47 -15.06
CA PRO A 62 1.38 -4.20 -15.42
C PRO A 62 0.32 -3.17 -15.87
N LYS A 63 -0.79 -3.67 -16.43
CA LYS A 63 -1.92 -2.86 -16.86
C LYS A 63 -2.67 -2.22 -15.72
N GLU A 64 -2.94 -2.98 -14.66
CA GLU A 64 -3.62 -2.44 -13.48
C GLU A 64 -2.69 -1.53 -12.67
N THR A 65 -1.40 -1.85 -12.60
CA THR A 65 -0.39 -0.95 -12.02
C THR A 65 -0.32 0.37 -12.79
N LEU A 66 -0.30 0.33 -14.12
CA LEU A 66 -0.34 1.53 -14.96
C LEU A 66 -1.61 2.35 -14.72
N ARG A 67 -2.77 1.72 -14.68
CA ARG A 67 -4.05 2.40 -14.40
C ARG A 67 -4.05 3.05 -13.01
N THR A 68 -3.46 2.39 -12.03
CA THR A 68 -3.34 2.88 -10.65
C THR A 68 -2.43 4.10 -10.59
N ALA A 69 -1.26 4.04 -11.24
CA ALA A 69 -0.33 5.16 -11.33
C ALA A 69 -0.95 6.37 -12.06
N ILE A 70 -1.68 6.16 -13.16
CA ILE A 70 -2.43 7.21 -13.86
C ILE A 70 -3.48 7.84 -12.94
N ARG A 71 -4.23 7.03 -12.18
CA ARG A 71 -5.20 7.55 -11.21
C ARG A 71 -4.52 8.40 -10.12
N SER A 72 -3.37 7.96 -9.62
CA SER A 72 -2.63 8.72 -8.61
C SER A 72 -2.14 10.06 -9.17
N ALA A 73 -1.48 10.06 -10.34
CA ALA A 73 -1.01 11.30 -10.98
C ALA A 73 -2.15 12.31 -11.21
N ARG A 74 -3.32 11.84 -11.68
CA ARG A 74 -4.51 12.69 -11.84
C ARG A 74 -5.02 13.23 -10.51
N PHE A 75 -5.01 12.40 -9.46
CA PHE A 75 -5.42 12.80 -8.13
C PHE A 75 -4.47 13.84 -7.53
N GLN A 76 -3.16 13.66 -7.71
CA GLN A 76 -2.14 14.61 -7.28
C GLN A 76 -2.34 15.96 -7.99
N ALA A 77 -2.46 15.97 -9.32
CA ALA A 77 -2.62 17.20 -10.08
C ALA A 77 -3.81 18.04 -9.60
N ALA A 78 -4.94 17.36 -9.32
CA ALA A 78 -6.12 18.02 -8.79
C ALA A 78 -5.98 18.49 -7.34
N SER A 79 -5.36 17.67 -6.48
CA SER A 79 -5.19 17.98 -5.05
C SER A 79 -4.22 19.14 -4.82
N GLU A 80 -3.12 19.17 -5.56
CA GLU A 80 -2.07 20.19 -5.43
C GLU A 80 -2.31 21.42 -6.32
N ARG A 81 -3.28 21.35 -7.24
CA ARG A 81 -3.61 22.40 -8.22
C ARG A 81 -2.45 22.81 -9.12
N ILE A 82 -1.50 21.90 -9.32
CA ILE A 82 -0.36 22.05 -10.23
C ILE A 82 -0.32 20.82 -11.15
N PRO A 83 0.29 20.91 -12.35
CA PRO A 83 0.45 19.74 -13.20
C PRO A 83 1.26 18.63 -12.51
N ALA A 84 0.83 17.38 -12.65
CA ALA A 84 1.59 16.21 -12.23
C ALA A 84 2.07 15.42 -13.46
N SER A 85 3.20 14.73 -13.37
CA SER A 85 3.70 13.87 -14.45
C SER A 85 3.79 12.41 -14.02
N LEU A 86 3.69 11.52 -15.00
CA LEU A 86 3.91 10.07 -14.87
C LEU A 86 4.97 9.65 -15.88
N SER A 87 5.98 8.92 -15.41
CA SER A 87 7.06 8.38 -16.24
C SER A 87 7.36 6.93 -15.87
N PHE A 88 8.02 6.20 -16.77
CA PHE A 88 8.58 4.88 -16.48
C PHE A 88 10.07 5.06 -16.20
N ASP A 89 10.52 4.55 -15.05
CA ASP A 89 11.93 4.47 -14.71
C ASP A 89 12.43 3.04 -14.89
N LYS A 90 13.34 2.88 -15.86
CA LYS A 90 13.92 1.59 -16.22
C LYS A 90 14.87 1.06 -15.15
N GLU A 91 15.52 1.95 -14.38
CA GLU A 91 16.46 1.53 -13.34
C GLU A 91 15.75 0.87 -12.15
N SER A 92 14.63 1.45 -11.72
CA SER A 92 13.80 0.87 -10.65
C SER A 92 12.75 -0.13 -11.14
N GLY A 93 12.50 -0.23 -12.44
CA GLY A 93 11.41 -1.05 -13.00
C GLY A 93 10.04 -0.60 -12.52
N SER A 94 9.85 0.71 -12.33
CA SER A 94 8.67 1.28 -11.69
C SER A 94 8.10 2.45 -12.48
N LEU A 95 6.80 2.69 -12.33
CA LEU A 95 6.18 3.94 -12.76
C LEU A 95 6.32 4.98 -11.65
N ILE A 96 6.77 6.18 -12.00
CA ILE A 96 7.05 7.27 -11.06
C ILE A 96 6.14 8.45 -11.34
N VAL A 97 5.46 8.91 -10.31
CA VAL A 97 4.67 10.15 -10.32
C VAL A 97 5.54 11.31 -9.83
N SER A 98 5.28 12.54 -10.30
CA SER A 98 6.05 13.74 -9.98
C SER A 98 6.29 14.04 -8.48
N ASN A 99 5.44 13.55 -7.57
CA ASN A 99 5.68 13.65 -6.10
C ASN A 99 6.71 12.63 -5.58
N GLY A 100 7.25 11.76 -6.42
CA GLY A 100 8.14 10.67 -6.05
C GLY A 100 7.43 9.38 -5.61
N GLU A 101 6.09 9.32 -5.70
CA GLU A 101 5.36 8.06 -5.49
C GLU A 101 5.72 7.05 -6.58
N GLN A 102 6.00 5.82 -6.17
CA GLN A 102 6.46 4.75 -7.05
C GLN A 102 5.46 3.60 -7.09
N PHE A 103 5.23 3.09 -8.29
CA PHE A 103 4.37 1.95 -8.56
C PHE A 103 5.24 0.84 -9.19
N PRO A 104 5.79 -0.08 -8.38
CA PRO A 104 6.64 -1.14 -8.87
C PRO A 104 5.87 -2.10 -9.77
N LEU A 105 6.48 -2.49 -10.89
CA LEU A 105 5.93 -3.47 -11.83
C LEU A 105 6.40 -4.89 -11.49
N SER A 106 5.97 -5.84 -12.31
CA SER A 106 6.39 -7.24 -12.20
C SER A 106 7.92 -7.39 -12.42
N PRO A 107 8.53 -8.50 -11.94
CA PRO A 107 9.98 -8.67 -11.90
C PRO A 107 10.70 -8.49 -13.24
N GLU A 108 10.04 -8.75 -14.37
CA GLU A 108 10.59 -8.61 -15.72
C GLU A 108 11.02 -7.16 -16.00
N PHE A 109 10.27 -6.17 -15.50
CA PHE A 109 10.61 -4.75 -15.63
C PHE A 109 11.81 -4.36 -14.77
N LYS A 110 11.95 -4.98 -13.60
CA LYS A 110 13.09 -4.74 -12.70
C LYS A 110 14.39 -5.36 -13.20
N ASN A 111 14.30 -6.50 -13.89
CA ASN A 111 15.44 -7.16 -14.51
C ASN A 111 15.87 -6.47 -15.83
N GLY A 112 15.09 -5.51 -16.32
CA GLY A 112 15.36 -4.75 -17.54
C GLY A 112 14.83 -5.38 -18.81
N ASP A 113 14.11 -6.50 -18.71
CA ASP A 113 13.48 -7.20 -19.82
C ASP A 113 12.17 -6.51 -20.26
N GLY A 114 11.47 -5.89 -19.31
CA GLY A 114 10.23 -5.14 -19.56
C GLY A 114 10.43 -3.64 -19.78
N GLU A 115 9.54 -3.02 -20.56
CA GLU A 115 9.53 -1.59 -20.84
C GLU A 115 8.09 -1.05 -21.00
N ILE A 116 7.85 0.15 -20.47
CA ILE A 116 6.62 0.91 -20.75
C ILE A 116 6.97 2.17 -21.55
N ARG A 117 6.35 2.33 -22.72
CA ARG A 117 6.54 3.49 -23.61
C ARG A 117 5.25 4.30 -23.72
N PHE A 118 5.35 5.62 -23.70
CA PHE A 118 4.22 6.52 -23.85
C PHE A 118 4.22 7.21 -25.21
N TYR A 119 3.06 7.32 -25.84
CA TYR A 119 2.89 7.97 -27.14
C TYR A 119 1.75 8.98 -27.09
N LEU A 120 2.00 10.26 -27.35
CA LEU A 120 0.96 11.27 -27.45
C LEU A 120 0.14 11.06 -28.73
N VAL A 121 -1.17 11.23 -28.67
CA VAL A 121 -2.05 11.22 -29.85
C VAL A 121 -2.18 12.65 -30.37
N PRO A 122 -1.63 12.96 -31.57
CA PRO A 122 -1.69 14.31 -32.08
C PRO A 122 -3.12 14.70 -32.48
N PRO A 123 -3.46 16.00 -32.46
CA PRO A 123 -4.72 16.49 -32.98
C PRO A 123 -4.79 16.30 -34.50
N ALA A 124 -6.01 16.42 -35.06
CA ALA A 124 -6.20 16.50 -36.50
C ALA A 124 -5.41 17.67 -37.10
N LYS A 125 -4.85 17.46 -38.29
CA LYS A 125 -4.18 18.54 -39.05
C LYS A 125 -5.22 19.25 -39.92
N GLY A 126 -5.50 20.53 -39.62
CA GLY A 126 -6.48 21.32 -40.36
C GLY A 126 -7.89 20.71 -40.25
N MET A 127 -8.54 20.48 -41.41
CA MET A 127 -9.83 19.77 -41.50
C MET A 127 -9.68 18.27 -41.82
N GLY A 128 -8.47 17.72 -41.69
CA GLY A 128 -8.21 16.30 -41.90
C GLY A 128 -8.84 15.41 -40.82
N PRO A 129 -8.92 14.09 -41.07
CA PRO A 129 -9.39 13.15 -40.07
C PRO A 129 -8.47 13.12 -38.85
N PHE A 130 -9.01 12.75 -37.69
CA PHE A 130 -8.20 12.53 -36.50
C PHE A 130 -7.26 11.32 -36.71
N PRO A 131 -5.99 11.44 -36.31
CA PRO A 131 -5.06 10.31 -36.32
C PRO A 131 -5.60 9.15 -35.47
N GLU A 132 -5.44 7.91 -35.96
CA GLU A 132 -5.76 6.74 -35.16
C GLU A 132 -4.81 6.65 -33.96
N ALA A 133 -5.37 6.68 -32.75
CA ALA A 133 -4.59 6.61 -31.50
C ALA A 133 -3.74 5.33 -31.38
N SER A 134 -4.23 4.22 -31.93
CA SER A 134 -3.53 2.94 -32.03
C SER A 134 -2.25 3.02 -32.87
N ARG A 135 -2.15 3.99 -33.79
CA ARG A 135 -1.02 4.15 -34.72
C ARG A 135 -0.12 5.34 -34.38
N SER A 136 -0.33 6.01 -33.24
CA SER A 136 0.51 7.16 -32.90
C SER A 136 1.97 6.74 -32.68
N GLN A 137 2.91 7.48 -33.25
CA GLN A 137 4.35 7.25 -33.09
C GLN A 137 5.05 8.40 -32.35
N LEU A 138 4.28 9.36 -31.81
CA LEU A 138 4.84 10.50 -31.11
C LEU A 138 5.20 10.11 -29.68
N GLU A 139 6.36 9.50 -29.51
CA GLU A 139 6.85 9.03 -28.20
C GLU A 139 7.17 10.19 -27.25
N THR A 140 6.90 9.99 -25.96
CA THR A 140 7.22 10.91 -24.88
C THR A 140 7.79 10.15 -23.68
N LYS A 141 8.69 10.78 -22.93
CA LYS A 141 9.27 10.21 -21.70
C LYS A 141 8.27 10.21 -20.54
N GLU A 142 7.37 11.18 -20.54
CA GLU A 142 6.39 11.36 -19.50
C GLU A 142 5.05 11.85 -20.07
N VAL A 143 3.99 11.59 -19.32
CA VAL A 143 2.65 12.11 -19.58
C VAL A 143 2.29 13.09 -18.47
N SER A 144 1.79 14.27 -18.84
CA SER A 144 1.38 15.30 -17.90
C SER A 144 -0.14 15.34 -17.72
N PHE A 145 -0.57 15.52 -16.47
CA PHE A 145 -1.95 15.65 -16.04
C PHE A 145 -2.18 17.04 -15.47
N ALA A 146 -3.19 17.74 -15.98
CA ALA A 146 -3.54 19.08 -15.55
C ALA A 146 -4.41 19.08 -14.27
N PRO A 147 -4.50 20.20 -13.54
CA PRO A 147 -5.30 20.32 -12.31
C PRO A 147 -6.80 19.98 -12.44
N ASP A 148 -7.36 20.07 -13.66
CA ASP A 148 -8.73 19.66 -13.96
C ASP A 148 -8.88 18.13 -14.17
N ARG A 149 -7.80 17.37 -13.94
CA ARG A 149 -7.63 15.93 -14.16
C ARG A 149 -7.60 15.52 -15.63
N SER A 150 -7.44 16.47 -16.55
CA SER A 150 -7.24 16.17 -17.97
C SER A 150 -5.78 15.82 -18.29
N SER A 151 -5.55 15.27 -19.47
CA SER A 151 -4.21 15.06 -20.05
C SER A 151 -4.27 15.27 -21.57
N SER A 152 -3.12 15.36 -22.24
CA SER A 152 -3.13 15.13 -23.69
C SER A 152 -3.49 13.67 -23.96
N PRO A 153 -4.33 13.35 -24.97
CA PRO A 153 -4.63 11.95 -25.26
C PRO A 153 -3.34 11.20 -25.57
N PHE A 154 -3.22 9.98 -25.06
CA PHE A 154 -1.99 9.20 -25.19
C PHE A 154 -2.28 7.70 -25.27
N ALA A 155 -1.32 6.95 -25.79
CA ALA A 155 -1.27 5.51 -25.69
C ALA A 155 -0.08 5.12 -24.80
N ALA A 156 -0.24 4.02 -24.07
CA ALA A 156 0.87 3.36 -23.39
C ALA A 156 1.06 2.00 -24.04
N GLU A 157 2.31 1.65 -24.31
CA GLU A 157 2.71 0.35 -24.80
C GLU A 157 3.48 -0.37 -23.69
N ILE A 158 2.99 -1.55 -23.31
CA ILE A 158 3.55 -2.38 -22.27
C ILE A 158 4.22 -3.57 -22.95
N ASP A 159 5.54 -3.62 -22.84
CA ASP A 159 6.35 -4.73 -23.31
C ASP A 159 6.86 -5.47 -22.08
N SER A 160 6.36 -6.68 -21.81
CA SER A 160 6.80 -7.46 -20.64
C SER A 160 8.08 -8.26 -20.91
N GLY A 161 8.77 -8.02 -22.05
CA GLY A 161 9.94 -8.78 -22.47
C GLY A 161 9.63 -10.20 -23.00
N SER A 162 8.37 -10.62 -22.89
CA SER A 162 7.85 -11.87 -23.44
C SER A 162 6.53 -11.62 -24.18
N GLY A 163 6.38 -12.24 -25.36
CA GLY A 163 5.20 -12.05 -26.20
C GLY A 163 5.22 -10.77 -27.04
N SER A 164 4.03 -10.32 -27.45
CA SER A 164 3.86 -9.08 -28.21
C SER A 164 3.49 -7.92 -27.27
N PRO A 165 4.06 -6.72 -27.45
CA PRO A 165 3.68 -5.56 -26.65
C PRO A 165 2.17 -5.29 -26.69
N GLU A 166 1.57 -5.05 -25.53
CA GLU A 166 0.16 -4.64 -25.43
C GLU A 166 0.07 -3.12 -25.50
N ARG A 167 -0.80 -2.60 -26.37
CA ARG A 167 -1.02 -1.16 -26.52
C ARG A 167 -2.39 -0.76 -25.99
N ILE A 168 -2.39 0.20 -25.07
CA ILE A 168 -3.59 0.69 -24.38
C ILE A 168 -3.77 2.17 -24.70
N ILE A 169 -4.98 2.56 -25.10
CA ILE A 169 -5.31 3.95 -25.44
C ILE A 169 -6.05 4.60 -24.27
N PHE A 170 -5.55 5.76 -23.84
CA PHE A 170 -6.12 6.58 -22.79
C PHE A 170 -6.69 7.88 -23.36
N ASP A 171 -7.91 8.19 -22.94
CA ASP A 171 -8.63 9.40 -23.33
C ASP A 171 -8.32 10.54 -22.34
N PRO A 172 -8.33 11.82 -22.78
CA PRO A 172 -7.92 12.97 -21.97
C PRO A 172 -8.70 13.13 -20.67
N PHE A 173 -9.98 12.77 -20.67
CA PHE A 173 -10.91 13.12 -19.59
C PHE A 173 -11.38 11.90 -18.80
N SER A 174 -11.32 10.70 -19.40
CA SER A 174 -11.84 9.48 -18.78
C SER A 174 -10.73 8.49 -18.45
N SER A 175 -10.91 7.77 -17.33
CA SER A 175 -10.08 6.59 -17.01
C SER A 175 -10.48 5.36 -17.85
N LEU A 176 -11.27 5.55 -18.93
CA LEU A 176 -11.82 4.47 -19.72
C LEU A 176 -10.81 4.06 -20.79
N VAL A 177 -10.40 2.79 -20.73
CA VAL A 177 -9.63 2.16 -21.80
C VAL A 177 -10.56 1.93 -22.99
N ARG A 178 -10.18 2.46 -24.16
CA ARG A 178 -10.85 2.10 -25.41
C ARG A 178 -10.23 0.82 -25.95
N SER A 179 -10.98 -0.28 -25.93
CA SER A 179 -10.57 -1.49 -26.66
C SER A 179 -10.72 -1.26 -28.17
N PRO A 180 -9.80 -1.75 -29.00
CA PRO A 180 -10.01 -1.76 -30.45
C PRO A 180 -11.25 -2.63 -30.78
N LYS A 181 -12.01 -2.19 -31.78
CA LYS A 181 -13.19 -2.89 -32.29
C LYS A 181 -12.83 -3.68 -33.53
#